data_AF-A0A920MV85-F1
#
_entry.id   AF-A0A920MV85-F1
#
_cell.length_a   1.000
_cell.length_b   1.000
_cell.length_c   1.000
_cell.angle_alpha   90.00
_cell.angle_beta   90.00
_cell.angle_gamma   90.00
#
_symmetry.space_group_name_H-M   'P 1'
#
loop_
_entity.id
_entity.type
_entity.pdbx_description
1 polymer ?
#
loop_
_entity_poly.entity_id
_entity_poly.type
_entity_poly.pdbx_seq_one_letter_code
_entity_poly.pdbx_strand_id
1 'polypeptide(L)' 'MIDADALATALNVMSLDEGKALIDSLDGFEAYWVIKDSTGNFLTESSSNMPIVGGL' A
#
# COMPACT_ATOMS: atom_id res chain seq x y z
N MET A 1 -16.51 1.02 -8.60
CA MET A 1 -15.46 1.42 -7.64
C MET A 1 -15.96 1.10 -6.23
N ILE A 2 -16.01 -0.19 -5.91
CA ILE A 2 -16.23 -0.68 -4.53
C ILE A 2 -14.96 -1.40 -4.05
N ASP A 3 -14.09 -1.75 -5.00
CA ASP A 3 -12.94 -2.61 -4.81
C ASP A 3 -11.81 -1.88 -4.08
N ALA A 4 -11.56 -0.61 -4.38
CA ALA A 4 -10.51 0.16 -3.72
C ALA A 4 -10.77 0.41 -2.22
N ASP A 5 -12.02 0.65 -1.81
CA ASP A 5 -12.39 0.92 -0.41
C ASP A 5 -12.36 -0.37 0.44
N ALA A 6 -12.88 -1.46 -0.13
CA ALA A 6 -12.78 -2.78 0.48
C ALA A 6 -11.32 -3.25 0.60
N LEU A 7 -10.51 -3.02 -0.44
CA LEU A 7 -9.08 -3.32 -0.41
C LEU A 7 -8.34 -2.46 0.61
N ALA A 8 -8.59 -1.15 0.66
CA ALA A 8 -7.96 -0.28 1.66
C ALA A 8 -8.28 -0.73 3.10
N THR A 9 -9.53 -1.13 3.34
CA THR A 9 -9.96 -1.68 4.64
C THR A 9 -9.22 -2.98 4.96
N ALA A 10 -9.13 -3.90 4.01
CA ALA A 10 -8.41 -5.16 4.18
C ALA A 10 -6.91 -4.93 4.42
N LEU A 11 -6.28 -4.08 3.61
CA LEU A 11 -4.85 -3.72 3.70
C LEU A 11 -4.49 -3.06 5.02
N ASN A 12 -5.41 -2.30 5.64
CA ASN A 12 -5.18 -1.68 6.95
C ASN A 12 -5.22 -2.70 8.10
N VAL A 13 -5.89 -3.84 7.92
CA VAL A 13 -5.94 -4.93 8.92
C VAL A 13 -4.74 -5.88 8.76
N MET A 14 -4.26 -6.04 7.54
CA MET A 14 -3.15 -6.92 7.19
C MET A 14 -1.78 -6.31 7.54
N SER A 15 -0.76 -7.16 7.65
CA SER A 15 0.63 -6.70 7.73
C SER A 15 1.07 -6.10 6.39
N LEU A 16 2.09 -5.25 6.39
CA LEU A 16 2.61 -4.64 5.15
C LEU A 16 3.00 -5.70 4.11
N ASP A 17 3.77 -6.72 4.50
CA ASP A 17 4.21 -7.78 3.58
C ASP A 17 3.04 -8.57 2.98
N GLU A 18 2.03 -8.89 3.79
CA GLU A 18 0.81 -9.58 3.34
C GLU A 18 0.01 -8.70 2.37
N GLY A 19 -0.08 -7.40 2.69
CA GLY A 19 -0.76 -6.42 1.84
C GLY A 19 -0.06 -6.22 0.50
N LYS A 20 1.28 -6.15 0.49
CA LYS A 20 2.08 -6.06 -0.74
C LYS A 20 1.92 -7.32 -1.59
N ALA A 21 2.00 -8.51 -0.99
CA ALA A 21 1.78 -9.78 -1.69
C ALA A 21 0.37 -9.88 -2.30
N LEU A 22 -0.66 -9.39 -1.59
CA LEU A 22 -2.02 -9.34 -2.13
C LEU A 22 -2.11 -8.42 -3.35
N ILE A 23 -1.61 -7.19 -3.25
CA ILE A 23 -1.69 -6.23 -4.36
C ILE A 23 -0.85 -6.69 -5.56
N ASP A 24 0.33 -7.26 -5.34
CA ASP A 24 1.15 -7.81 -6.42
C ASP A 24 0.50 -9.02 -7.09
N SER A 25 -0.42 -9.71 -6.41
CA SER A 25 -1.22 -10.81 -7.01
C SER A 25 -2.40 -10.32 -7.86
N LEU A 26 -2.80 -9.07 -7.70
CA LEU A 26 -3.95 -8.46 -8.37
C LEU A 26 -3.48 -7.60 -9.55
N ASP A 27 -3.72 -8.07 -10.77
CA ASP A 27 -3.31 -7.33 -11.97
C ASP A 27 -4.07 -6.01 -12.11
N GLY A 28 -3.33 -4.93 -12.37
CA GLY A 28 -3.87 -3.57 -12.50
C GLY A 28 -4.22 -2.87 -11.18
N PHE A 29 -3.87 -3.42 -10.01
CA PHE A 29 -4.06 -2.75 -8.72
C PHE A 29 -2.78 -2.08 -8.23
N GLU A 30 -2.95 -0.91 -7.65
CA GLU A 30 -1.87 -0.09 -7.10
C GLU A 30 -2.22 0.30 -5.66
N ALA A 31 -1.23 0.34 -4.79
CA ALA A 31 -1.41 0.71 -3.39
C ALA A 31 -0.21 1.50 -2.86
N TYR A 32 -0.52 2.39 -1.92
CA TYR A 32 0.44 3.25 -1.24
C TYR A 32 0.19 3.18 0.26
N TRP A 33 1.23 2.87 1.02
CA TRP A 33 1.20 2.75 2.47
C TRP A 33 1.93 3.92 3.10
N VAL A 34 1.32 4.49 4.14
CA VAL A 34 1.97 5.41 5.07
C VAL A 34 2.06 4.70 6.41
N ILE A 35 3.27 4.41 6.84
CA ILE A 35 3.55 3.59 8.02
C ILE A 35 4.20 4.47 9.06
N LYS A 36 3.67 4.47 10.27
CA LYS A 36 4.30 5.17 11.39
C LYS A 36 5.25 4.21 12.09
N ASP A 37 6.52 4.57 12.16
CA ASP A 37 7.50 3.81 12.93
C ASP A 37 7.34 4.03 14.44
N SER A 38 8.03 3.22 15.23
CA SER A 38 8.00 3.29 16.70
C SER A 38 8.60 4.58 17.28
N THR A 39 9.34 5.33 16.47
CA THR A 39 9.96 6.61 16.85
C THR A 39 9.07 7.81 16.49
N GLY A 40 7.97 7.57 15.79
CA GLY A 40 7.00 8.57 15.37
C GLY A 40 7.25 9.16 13.98
N ASN A 41 8.26 8.67 13.25
CA ASN A 41 8.47 9.07 11.85
C ASN A 41 7.51 8.30 10.93
N PHE A 42 7.23 8.90 9.77
CA PHE A 42 6.44 8.28 8.73
C PHE A 42 7.37 7.73 7.65
N LEU A 43 7.19 6.45 7.35
CA LEU A 43 7.78 5.74 6.23
C LEU A 43 6.69 5.56 5.18
N THR A 44 7.10 5.53 3.92
CA THR A 44 6.18 5.37 2.80
C THR A 44 6.64 4.24 1.92
N GLU A 45 5.69 3.41 1.52
CA GLU A 45 5.93 2.20 0.74
C GLU A 45 4.88 2.14 -0.37
N SER A 46 5.25 1.64 -1.55
CA SER A 46 4.33 1.49 -2.68
C SER A 46 4.39 0.09 -3.27
N SER A 47 3.33 -0.30 -3.98
CA SER A 47 3.33 -1.52 -4.77
C SER A 47 4.23 -1.37 -6.00
N SER A 48 4.66 -2.50 -6.56
CA SER A 48 5.60 -2.57 -7.69
C SER A 48 5.08 -1.84 -8.93
N ASN A 49 3.76 -1.79 -9.09
CA ASN A 49 3.09 -1.21 -10.24
C ASN A 49 2.82 0.29 -10.10
N MET A 50 3.11 0.90 -8.95
CA MET A 50 2.94 2.33 -8.73
C MET A 50 4.28 3.07 -8.90
N PRO A 51 4.56 3.72 -10.04
CA PRO A 51 5.74 4.56 -10.17
C PRO A 51 5.59 5.77 -9.26
N ILE A 52 6.35 5.81 -8.16
CA ILE A 52 6.49 7.04 -7.39
C ILE A 52 7.27 8.03 -8.26
N VAL A 53 6.57 8.90 -8.97
CA VAL A 53 7.19 10.07 -9.60
C VAL A 53 7.60 11.00 -8.47
N GLY A 54 8.84 10.87 -8.00
CA GLY A 54 9.47 11.78 -7.05
C GLY A 54 9.62 13.17 -7.68
N GLY A 55 8.54 13.96 -7.63
CA GLY A 55 8.57 15.39 -7.86
C GLY A 55 8.66 16.10 -6.52
N LEU A 56 9.89 16.29 -6.04
CA LEU A 56 10.22 17.42 -5.16
C LEU A 56 10.59 18.61 -6.06
#